data_AF-A0A1Q3D672-F1
#
_entry.id   AF-A0A1Q3D672-F1
#
_cell.length_a   1.000
_cell.length_b   1.000
_cell.length_c   1.000
_cell.angle_alpha   90.00
_cell.angle_beta   90.00
_cell.angle_gamma   90.00
#
_symmetry.space_group_name_H-M   'P 1'
#
loop_
_entity.id
_entity.type
_entity.pdbx_description
1 polymer ?
#
loop_
_entity_poly.entity_id
_entity_poly.type
_entity_poly.pdbx_seq_one_letter_code
_entity_poly.pdbx_strand_id
1 'polypeptide(L)'
;AMILVEIGVHSPRVVHFNETNNEEGFRNRLDLVEELRDKAVIRVAAYQQRVSHYYNNRVNPRPLREGDLVLRNTVITNPTGTRGKLAPNWEGPYKVKKVLRPGTFGVGVGCPCKP
;
A
#
# COMPACT_ATOMS: atom_id res chain seq x y z
N ALA A 1 -64.48 -24.89 -8.52
CA ALA A 1 -63.22 -24.19 -8.14
C ALA A 1 -62.11 -25.23 -8.07
N MET A 2 -60.97 -25.00 -8.72
CA MET A 2 -59.80 -25.88 -8.62
C MET A 2 -58.89 -25.40 -7.50
N ILE A 3 -58.43 -26.31 -6.66
CA ILE A 3 -57.46 -26.06 -5.59
C ILE A 3 -56.15 -26.75 -6.00
N LEU A 4 -55.05 -26.00 -6.07
CA LEU A 4 -53.73 -26.55 -6.29
C LEU A 4 -53.23 -27.22 -4.98
N VAL A 5 -52.77 -28.46 -5.10
CA VAL A 5 -52.06 -29.16 -4.02
C VAL A 5 -50.58 -28.82 -4.12
N GLU A 6 -49.99 -28.33 -3.04
CA GLU A 6 -48.54 -28.12 -2.95
C GLU A 6 -47.85 -29.47 -2.75
N ILE A 7 -47.14 -29.95 -3.76
CA ILE A 7 -46.28 -31.12 -3.65
C ILE A 7 -44.91 -30.62 -3.20
N GLY A 8 -44.54 -30.89 -1.95
CA GLY A 8 -43.23 -30.57 -1.39
C GLY A 8 -42.14 -31.48 -1.94
N VAL A 9 -41.68 -31.23 -3.18
CA VAL A 9 -40.53 -31.96 -3.75
C VAL A 9 -39.25 -31.34 -3.23
N HIS A 10 -38.49 -32.10 -2.44
CA HIS A 10 -37.16 -31.68 -2.01
C HIS A 10 -36.24 -31.50 -3.21
N SER A 11 -35.49 -30.40 -3.24
CA SER A 11 -34.54 -30.15 -4.31
C SER A 11 -33.46 -31.24 -4.34
N PRO A 12 -32.87 -31.56 -5.51
CA PRO A 12 -31.79 -32.53 -5.60
C PRO A 12 -30.61 -32.24 -4.66
N ARG A 13 -30.35 -30.97 -4.34
CA ARG A 13 -29.31 -30.57 -3.37
C ARG A 13 -29.59 -31.06 -1.95
N VAL A 14 -30.86 -31.07 -1.56
CA VAL A 14 -31.31 -31.58 -0.25
C VAL A 14 -31.28 -33.10 -0.25
N VAL A 15 -31.78 -33.72 -1.32
CA VAL A 15 -31.84 -35.20 -1.43
C VAL A 15 -30.45 -35.84 -1.43
N HIS A 16 -29.46 -35.19 -2.05
CA HIS A 16 -28.10 -35.72 -2.18
C HIS A 16 -27.09 -35.02 -1.24
N PHE A 17 -27.57 -34.37 -0.18
CA PHE A 17 -26.69 -33.70 0.77
C PHE A 17 -25.83 -34.73 1.51
N ASN A 18 -24.50 -34.54 1.47
CA ASN A 18 -23.55 -35.30 2.25
C ASN A 18 -22.70 -34.31 3.04
N GLU A 19 -22.86 -34.34 4.36
CA GLU A 19 -22.23 -33.39 5.28
C GLU A 19 -20.70 -33.45 5.21
N THR A 20 -20.12 -34.65 5.22
CA THR A 20 -18.68 -34.87 5.16
C THR A 20 -18.06 -34.30 3.88
N ASN A 21 -18.66 -34.59 2.72
CA ASN A 21 -18.20 -34.09 1.43
C ASN A 21 -18.35 -32.56 1.32
N ASN A 22 -19.43 -32.01 1.89
CA ASN A 22 -19.64 -30.56 1.91
C ASN A 22 -18.59 -29.84 2.78
N GLU A 23 -18.29 -30.39 3.96
CA GLU A 23 -17.29 -29.86 4.88
C GLU A 23 -15.87 -29.94 4.28
N GLU A 24 -15.51 -31.07 3.67
CA GLU A 24 -14.23 -31.23 2.95
C GLU A 24 -14.12 -30.25 1.78
N GLY A 25 -15.19 -30.12 0.98
CA GLY A 25 -15.27 -29.17 -0.11
C GLY A 25 -15.16 -27.71 0.36
N PHE A 26 -15.67 -27.40 1.55
CA PHE A 26 -15.57 -26.06 2.14
C PHE A 26 -14.14 -25.75 2.61
N ARG A 27 -13.48 -26.70 3.29
CA ARG A 27 -12.08 -26.57 3.71
C ARG A 27 -11.14 -26.37 2.53
N ASN A 28 -11.25 -27.23 1.51
CA ASN A 28 -10.43 -27.13 0.30
C ASN A 28 -10.58 -25.77 -0.42
N ARG A 29 -11.78 -25.18 -0.40
CA ARG A 29 -12.02 -23.84 -0.97
C ARG A 29 -11.35 -22.75 -0.15
N LEU A 30 -11.37 -22.84 1.17
CA LEU A 30 -10.71 -21.89 2.06
C LEU A 30 -9.19 -21.96 1.90
N ASP A 31 -8.62 -23.16 1.91
CA ASP A 31 -7.19 -23.40 1.73
C ASP A 31 -6.70 -22.80 0.40
N LEU A 32 -7.45 -23.00 -0.69
CA LEU A 32 -7.13 -22.40 -1.99
C LEU A 32 -7.11 -20.86 -1.93
N VAL A 33 -8.06 -20.24 -1.22
CA VAL A 33 -8.10 -18.78 -1.08
C VAL A 33 -6.91 -18.27 -0.29
N GLU A 34 -6.55 -18.95 0.79
CA GLU A 34 -5.39 -18.60 1.61
C GLU A 34 -4.09 -18.71 0.80
N GLU A 35 -3.87 -19.83 0.09
CA GLU A 35 -2.71 -20.00 -0.78
C GLU A 35 -2.59 -18.89 -1.84
N LEU A 36 -3.72 -18.48 -2.44
CA LEU A 36 -3.74 -17.41 -3.44
C LEU A 36 -3.38 -16.06 -2.81
N ARG A 37 -3.84 -15.79 -1.59
CA ARG A 37 -3.47 -14.58 -0.83
C ARG A 37 -1.99 -14.58 -0.51
N ASP A 38 -1.43 -15.69 -0.05
CA ASP A 38 0.01 -15.80 0.25
C ASP A 38 0.86 -15.59 -1.00
N LYS A 39 0.48 -16.24 -2.12
CA LYS A 39 1.13 -16.03 -3.42
C LYS A 39 1.04 -14.57 -3.86
N ALA A 40 -0.09 -13.89 -3.62
CA ALA A 40 -0.25 -12.47 -3.94
C ALA A 40 0.64 -11.58 -3.06
N VAL A 41 0.71 -11.84 -1.75
CA VAL A 41 1.57 -11.11 -0.81
C VAL A 41 3.04 -11.22 -1.22
N ILE A 42 3.51 -12.44 -1.55
CA ILE A 42 4.88 -12.67 -2.02
C ILE A 42 5.16 -11.87 -3.30
N ARG A 43 4.24 -11.87 -4.26
CA ARG A 43 4.39 -11.12 -5.52
C ARG A 43 4.46 -9.62 -5.29
N VAL A 44 3.60 -9.07 -4.42
CA VAL A 44 3.61 -7.64 -4.08
C VAL A 44 4.90 -7.26 -3.38
N ALA A 45 5.35 -8.05 -2.40
CA ALA A 45 6.61 -7.81 -1.71
C ALA A 45 7.81 -7.84 -2.67
N ALA A 46 7.88 -8.85 -3.55
CA ALA A 46 8.94 -8.97 -4.55
C ALA A 46 8.92 -7.79 -5.54
N TYR A 47 7.74 -7.32 -5.95
CA TYR A 47 7.60 -6.15 -6.80
C TYR A 47 8.11 -4.88 -6.09
N GLN A 48 7.69 -4.64 -4.85
CA GLN A 48 8.13 -3.49 -4.05
C GLN A 48 9.66 -3.50 -3.83
N GLN A 49 10.25 -4.68 -3.56
CA GLN A 49 11.69 -4.83 -3.43
C GLN A 49 12.43 -4.49 -4.74
N ARG A 50 11.96 -4.98 -5.89
CA ARG A 50 12.56 -4.67 -7.20
C ARG A 50 12.53 -3.17 -7.49
N VAL A 51 11.38 -2.53 -7.24
CA VAL A 51 11.21 -1.08 -7.43
C VAL A 51 12.16 -0.31 -6.51
N SER A 52 12.21 -0.67 -5.22
CA SER A 52 13.11 -0.06 -4.23
C SER A 52 14.58 -0.17 -4.65
N HIS A 53 15.03 -1.37 -5.04
CA HIS A 53 16.41 -1.61 -5.48
C HIS A 53 16.77 -0.79 -6.74
N TYR A 54 15.87 -0.73 -7.72
CA TYR A 54 16.08 0.05 -8.94
C TYR A 54 16.33 1.55 -8.65
N TYR A 55 15.53 2.15 -7.77
CA TYR A 55 15.70 3.55 -7.41
C TYR A 55 16.89 3.78 -6.48
N ASN A 56 17.05 2.95 -5.43
CA ASN A 56 18.11 3.13 -4.43
C ASN A 56 19.51 3.00 -5.05
N ASN A 57 19.71 2.12 -6.03
CA ASN A 57 21.01 1.98 -6.71
C ASN A 57 21.42 3.21 -7.52
N ARG A 58 20.48 4.11 -7.81
CA ARG A 58 20.73 5.35 -8.56
C ARG A 58 20.90 6.56 -7.64
N VAL A 59 20.66 6.39 -6.34
CA VAL A 59 20.85 7.45 -5.35
C VAL A 59 22.28 7.36 -4.85
N ASN A 60 23.02 8.46 -4.95
CA ASN A 60 24.30 8.60 -4.26
C ASN A 60 24.03 9.00 -2.80
N PRO A 61 24.37 8.17 -1.80
CA PRO A 61 24.14 8.49 -0.40
C PRO A 61 24.88 9.77 -0.02
N ARG A 62 24.13 10.80 0.38
CA ARG A 62 24.70 12.06 0.88
C ARG A 62 24.31 12.23 2.36
N PRO A 63 25.24 12.03 3.30
CA PRO A 63 25.01 12.37 4.69
C PRO A 63 24.73 13.87 4.81
N LEU A 64 23.61 14.24 5.41
CA LEU A 64 23.25 15.63 5.67
C LEU A 64 23.75 16.06 7.06
N ARG A 65 24.25 17.28 7.14
CA ARG A 65 24.76 17.91 8.36
C ARG A 65 23.99 19.19 8.67
N GLU A 66 24.11 19.65 9.90
CA GLU A 66 23.61 20.98 10.26
C GLU A 66 24.23 22.04 9.35
N GLY A 67 23.39 22.94 8.86
CA GLY A 67 23.78 23.97 7.91
C GLY A 67 23.53 23.63 6.44
N ASP A 68 23.34 22.36 6.08
CA ASP A 68 23.04 21.97 4.69
C ASP A 68 21.71 22.54 4.22
N LEU A 69 21.68 22.96 2.94
CA LEU A 69 20.45 23.33 2.26
C LEU A 69 19.82 22.11 1.60
N VAL A 70 18.51 21.95 1.82
CA VAL A 70 17.72 20.82 1.33
C VAL A 70 16.38 21.29 0.79
N LEU A 71 15.85 20.54 -0.18
CA LEU A 71 14.49 20.70 -0.69
C LEU A 71 13.59 19.66 -0.04
N ARG A 72 12.35 20.05 0.27
CA ARG A 72 11.34 19.16 0.84
C ARG A 72 10.43 18.64 -0.26
N ASN A 73 10.23 17.32 -0.33
CA ASN A 73 9.27 16.73 -1.27
C ASN A 73 7.83 17.01 -0.80
N THR A 74 7.07 17.74 -1.59
CA THR A 74 5.71 18.18 -1.26
C THR A 74 4.69 17.04 -1.39
N VAL A 75 4.95 16.06 -2.27
CA VAL A 75 4.09 14.89 -2.49
C VAL A 75 4.02 14.02 -1.25
N ILE A 76 5.14 13.84 -0.55
CA ILE A 76 5.21 13.03 0.68
C ILE A 76 4.56 13.78 1.86
N THR A 77 4.63 15.11 1.86
CA THR A 77 4.32 15.92 3.03
C THR A 77 2.91 16.50 3.01
N ASN A 78 2.30 16.63 1.83
CA ASN A 78 0.92 17.02 1.61
C ASN A 78 0.25 16.07 0.60
N PRO A 79 0.04 14.79 0.96
CA PRO A 79 -0.50 13.78 0.04
C PRO A 79 -1.96 14.03 -0.36
N THR A 80 -2.68 14.89 0.36
CA THR A 80 -4.08 15.28 0.09
C THR A 80 -4.26 16.13 -1.17
N GLY A 81 -3.19 16.44 -1.91
CA GLY A 81 -3.30 17.05 -3.25
C GLY A 81 -3.91 18.45 -3.26
N THR A 82 -3.91 19.15 -2.12
CA THR A 82 -4.38 20.55 -2.03
C THR A 82 -3.59 21.49 -2.94
N ARG A 83 -2.41 21.07 -3.40
CA ARG A 83 -1.65 21.70 -4.46
C ARG A 83 -2.03 21.05 -5.80
N GLY A 84 -2.61 21.82 -6.71
CA GLY A 84 -3.09 21.34 -8.01
C GLY A 84 -2.02 20.60 -8.83
N LYS A 85 -2.45 19.87 -9.87
CA LYS A 85 -1.61 18.96 -10.70
C LYS A 85 -0.31 19.58 -11.25
N LEU A 86 -0.24 20.90 -11.37
CA LEU A 86 0.91 21.65 -11.90
C LEU A 86 1.81 22.27 -10.83
N ALA A 87 1.54 22.02 -9.55
CA ALA A 87 2.36 22.54 -8.48
C ALA A 87 3.72 21.83 -8.43
N PRO A 88 4.80 22.52 -8.02
CA PRO A 88 6.11 21.90 -7.85
C PRO A 88 6.09 20.76 -6.82
N ASN A 89 6.75 19.65 -7.17
CA ASN A 89 6.95 18.48 -6.29
C ASN A 89 7.98 18.75 -5.17
N TRP A 90 8.71 19.86 -5.25
CA TRP A 90 9.75 20.26 -4.31
C TRP A 90 9.48 21.67 -3.79
N GLU A 91 9.72 21.88 -2.50
CA GLU A 91 9.56 23.17 -1.82
C GLU A 91 10.82 23.55 -1.05
N GLY A 92 11.05 24.85 -0.92
CA GLY A 92 12.14 25.42 -0.15
C GLY A 92 13.29 25.87 -1.04
N PRO A 93 14.24 26.59 -0.45
CA PRO A 93 15.31 25.92 0.29
C PRO A 93 15.13 25.98 1.81
N TYR A 94 15.34 24.85 2.46
CA TYR A 94 15.37 24.74 3.92
C TYR A 94 16.79 24.50 4.40
N LYS A 95 17.13 25.04 5.56
CA LYS A 95 18.41 24.77 6.24
C LYS A 95 18.21 23.69 7.30
N VAL A 96 19.06 22.67 7.31
CA VAL A 96 19.11 21.68 8.39
C VAL A 96 19.57 22.39 9.67
N LYS A 97 18.70 22.46 10.66
CA LYS A 97 18.99 23.05 11.98
C LYS A 97 19.55 22.03 12.97
N LYS A 98 19.07 20.79 12.88
CA LYS A 98 19.51 19.70 13.74
C LYS A 98 19.35 18.34 13.07
N VAL A 99 20.29 17.44 13.31
CA VAL A 99 20.17 16.02 12.95
C VAL A 99 19.54 15.28 14.13
N LEU A 100 18.35 14.70 13.96
CA LEU A 100 17.64 14.02 15.05
C LEU A 100 17.99 12.53 15.12
N ARG A 101 17.94 11.87 13.96
CA ARG A 101 18.30 10.46 13.75
C ARG A 101 18.66 10.29 12.27
N PRO A 102 19.35 9.21 11.88
CA PRO A 102 19.57 8.90 10.48
C PRO A 102 18.25 9.00 9.68
N GLY A 103 18.24 9.84 8.64
CA GLY A 103 17.06 10.07 7.80
C GLY A 103 15.98 10.99 8.38
N THR A 104 16.18 11.63 9.54
CA THR A 104 15.24 12.62 10.08
C THR A 104 15.97 13.87 10.56
N PHE A 105 15.57 15.00 9.99
CA PHE A 105 16.24 16.29 10.16
C PHE A 105 15.23 17.35 10.60
N GLY A 106 15.58 18.13 11.61
CA GLY A 106 14.86 19.34 11.95
C GLY A 106 15.28 20.44 10.98
N VAL A 107 14.34 20.96 10.19
CA VAL A 107 14.61 21.97 9.18
C VAL A 107 13.88 23.27 9.50
N GLY A 108 14.44 24.40 9.08
CA GLY A 108 13.74 25.68 9.08
C GLY A 108 13.96 26.42 7.77
N VAL A 109 13.12 27.42 7.49
CA VAL A 109 13.30 28.31 6.34
C VAL A 109 14.71 28.89 6.38
N GLY A 110 15.50 28.63 5.33
CA GLY A 110 16.80 29.26 5.18
C GLY A 110 16.61 30.75 4.94
N CYS A 111 17.47 31.60 5.51
CA CYS A 111 17.46 33.02 5.19
C CYS A 111 17.52 33.18 3.66
N PRO A 112 16.61 33.93 3.02
CA PRO A 112 16.75 34.24 1.61
C PRO A 112 18.11 34.93 1.43
N CYS A 113 18.95 34.41 0.54
CA CYS A 113 20.16 35.10 0.14
C CYS A 113 19.72 36.47 -0.36
N LYS A 114 20.09 37.54 0.37
CA LYS A 114 19.94 38.90 -0.18
C LYS A 114 20.89 39.01 -1.39
N PRO A 115 20.45 39.67 -2.47
CA PRO A 115 21.29 39.95 -3.63
C PRO A 115 22.50 40.81 -3.25
#